data_AF-A0A7C1M348-F1
#
_entry.id   AF-A0A7C1M348-F1
#
_cell.length_a   1.000
_cell.length_b   1.000
_cell.length_c   1.000
_cell.angle_alpha   90.00
_cell.angle_beta   90.00
_cell.angle_gamma   90.00
#
_symmetry.space_group_name_H-M   'P 1'
#
loop_
_entity.id
_entity.type
_entity.pdbx_description
1 polymer ?
#
loop_
_entity_poly.entity_id
_entity_poly.type
_entity_poly.pdbx_seq_one_letter_code
_entity_poly.pdbx_strand_id
1 'polypeptide(L)'
;MNAVNPAPEQLEKVLADTPKDQPVVMLNLLRFRDKASYDDESGERSGREAYQLYMREAAACVSAVGAEVIWSGRSVGSLIAPPDESWDQVLLVRYPSIDAFMEMIESSEYKGVVKHRTAALCDSRLVANLEEPR
;
A
#
# COMPACT_ATOMS: atom_id res chain seq x y z
N MET A 1 -1.02 -15.49 -8.13
CA MET A 1 -1.25 -15.67 -6.68
C MET A 1 -1.58 -14.31 -6.11
N ASN A 2 -2.59 -14.22 -5.26
CA ASN A 2 -3.00 -12.96 -4.64
C ASN A 2 -2.01 -12.57 -3.55
N ALA A 3 -1.60 -11.31 -3.52
CA ALA A 3 -0.63 -10.79 -2.56
C ALA A 3 -1.20 -9.55 -1.87
N VAL A 4 -1.55 -9.68 -0.60
CA VAL A 4 -2.08 -8.57 0.21
C VAL A 4 -1.03 -8.07 1.21
N ASN A 5 -0.27 -8.97 1.82
CA ASN A 5 0.79 -8.65 2.77
C ASN A 5 2.16 -9.07 2.21
N PRO A 6 3.24 -8.32 2.49
CA PRO A 6 4.58 -8.72 2.09
C PRO A 6 5.01 -10.00 2.81
N ALA A 7 5.74 -10.87 2.11
CA ALA A 7 6.46 -11.97 2.76
C ALA A 7 7.66 -11.40 3.53
N PRO A 8 7.99 -11.91 4.73
CA PRO A 8 9.11 -11.42 5.53
C PRO A 8 10.43 -11.36 4.74
N GLU A 9 10.72 -12.38 3.92
CA GLU A 9 11.96 -12.47 3.15
C GLU A 9 12.04 -11.41 2.05
N GLN A 10 10.89 -11.04 1.45
CA GLN A 10 10.83 -9.97 0.46
C GLN A 10 11.02 -8.59 1.10
N LEU A 11 10.44 -8.40 2.30
CA LEU A 11 10.65 -7.18 3.06
C LEU A 11 12.13 -7.03 3.43
N GLU A 12 12.73 -8.04 4.06
CA GLU A 12 14.15 -8.05 4.43
C GLU A 12 15.06 -7.74 3.24
N LYS A 13 14.78 -8.35 2.09
CA LYS A 13 15.54 -8.10 0.86
C LYS A 13 15.43 -6.65 0.40
N VAL A 14 14.22 -6.10 0.31
CA VAL A 14 14.02 -4.70 -0.11
C VAL A 14 14.73 -3.74 0.85
N LEU A 15 14.67 -4.00 2.15
CA LEU A 15 15.38 -3.19 3.15
C LEU A 15 16.89 -3.24 2.98
N ALA A 16 17.46 -4.41 2.68
CA ALA A 16 18.89 -4.58 2.46
C ALA A 16 19.37 -3.91 1.15
N ASP A 17 18.57 -3.98 0.09
CA ASP A 17 18.92 -3.47 -1.24
C ASP A 17 18.68 -1.96 -1.39
N THR A 18 17.92 -1.33 -0.49
CA THR A 18 17.55 0.09 -0.58
C THR A 18 18.55 0.99 0.18
N PRO A 19 19.18 1.98 -0.49
CA PRO A 19 20.01 2.97 0.19
C PRO A 19 19.21 3.77 1.21
N LYS A 20 19.78 3.97 2.41
CA LYS A 20 19.08 4.59 3.54
C LYS A 20 18.91 6.11 3.42
N ASP A 21 19.83 6.77 2.72
CA ASP A 21 19.94 8.23 2.72
C ASP A 21 19.25 8.89 1.51
N GLN A 22 18.18 8.29 0.98
CA GLN A 22 17.44 8.84 -0.14
C GLN A 22 15.95 8.49 -0.12
N PRO A 23 15.09 9.32 -0.76
CA PRO A 23 13.67 9.04 -0.85
C PRO A 23 13.35 7.73 -1.56
N VAL A 24 12.27 7.10 -1.11
CA VAL A 24 11.73 5.88 -1.71
C VAL A 24 10.29 6.14 -2.11
N VAL A 25 9.93 5.82 -3.35
CA VAL A 25 8.56 5.92 -3.84
C VAL A 25 7.94 4.53 -3.89
N MET A 26 6.92 4.33 -3.07
CA MET A 26 6.13 3.11 -3.01
C MET A 26 4.99 3.18 -4.03
N LEU A 27 5.13 2.40 -5.11
CA LEU A 27 4.06 2.15 -6.07
C LEU A 27 3.09 1.12 -5.48
N ASN A 28 1.83 1.50 -5.38
CA ASN A 28 0.73 0.65 -4.97
C ASN A 28 -0.18 0.40 -6.17
N LEU A 29 -0.35 -0.86 -6.56
CA LEU A 29 -1.39 -1.31 -7.49
C LEU A 29 -2.42 -2.08 -6.67
N LEU A 30 -3.69 -1.68 -6.74
CA LEU A 30 -4.72 -2.14 -5.80
C LEU A 30 -5.90 -2.74 -6.56
N ARG A 31 -6.30 -3.95 -6.19
CA ARG A 31 -7.53 -4.59 -6.64
C ARG A 31 -8.43 -4.83 -5.43
N PHE A 32 -9.61 -4.23 -5.43
CA PHE A 32 -10.54 -4.28 -4.30
C PHE A 32 -11.38 -5.55 -4.35
N ARG A 33 -11.89 -5.95 -3.19
CA ARG A 33 -13.00 -6.90 -3.10
C ARG A 33 -14.32 -6.18 -3.34
N ASP A 34 -15.29 -6.89 -3.89
CA ASP A 34 -16.67 -6.39 -3.96
C ASP A 34 -17.23 -6.15 -2.55
N LYS A 35 -16.92 -7.06 -1.61
CA LYS A 35 -17.24 -6.95 -0.18
C LYS A 35 -15.98 -7.09 0.66
N ALA A 36 -15.77 -6.17 1.59
CA ALA A 36 -14.64 -6.23 2.51
C ALA A 36 -14.74 -7.47 3.41
N SER A 37 -13.60 -8.09 3.69
CA SER A 37 -13.50 -9.30 4.51
C SER A 37 -12.81 -8.99 5.83
N TYR A 38 -13.61 -8.66 6.86
CA TYR A 38 -13.14 -8.53 8.23
C TYR A 38 -13.29 -9.86 8.97
N ASP A 39 -12.39 -10.17 9.89
CA ASP A 39 -12.43 -11.40 10.70
C ASP A 39 -13.60 -11.37 11.71
N ASP A 40 -13.98 -10.18 12.15
CA ASP A 40 -15.15 -9.87 12.94
C ASP A 40 -16.31 -9.45 12.01
N GLU A 41 -17.29 -10.34 11.81
CA GLU A 41 -18.43 -10.23 10.87
C GLU A 41 -19.21 -8.89 10.96
N SER A 42 -18.63 -7.80 10.47
CA SER A 42 -19.16 -6.46 10.69
C SER A 42 -19.24 -5.66 9.38
N GLY A 43 -20.38 -5.84 8.72
CA GLY A 43 -20.98 -4.87 7.81
C GLY A 43 -20.87 -5.19 6.32
N GLU A 44 -21.86 -4.72 5.57
CA GLU A 44 -21.94 -4.79 4.11
C GLU A 44 -21.06 -3.75 3.41
N ARG A 45 -19.85 -3.48 3.94
CA ARG A 45 -18.94 -2.50 3.30
C ARG A 45 -18.30 -3.13 2.08
N SER A 46 -18.19 -2.36 1.01
CA SER A 46 -17.36 -2.70 -0.13
C SER A 46 -15.87 -2.63 0.21
N GLY A 47 -15.03 -3.33 -0.56
CA GLY A 47 -13.57 -3.21 -0.40
C GLY A 47 -13.08 -1.78 -0.60
N ARG A 48 -13.71 -1.03 -1.51
CA ARG A 48 -13.38 0.39 -1.76
C ARG A 48 -13.66 1.27 -0.54
N GLU A 49 -14.80 1.09 0.14
CA GLU A 49 -15.12 1.84 1.36
C GLU A 49 -14.20 1.49 2.52
N ALA A 50 -13.84 0.20 2.67
CA ALA A 50 -12.85 -0.24 3.64
C ALA A 50 -11.47 0.40 3.37
N TYR A 51 -11.04 0.47 2.10
CA TYR A 51 -9.79 1.12 1.74
C TYR A 51 -9.81 2.63 1.97
N GLN A 52 -10.94 3.29 1.73
CA GLN A 52 -11.10 4.72 2.05
C GLN A 52 -11.01 4.98 3.55
N LEU A 53 -11.56 4.09 4.38
CA LEU A 53 -11.42 4.15 5.83
C LEU A 53 -9.94 4.01 6.22
N TYR A 54 -9.24 3.00 5.69
CA TYR A 54 -7.79 2.83 5.85
C TYR A 54 -7.02 4.11 5.52
N MET A 55 -7.26 4.72 4.36
CA MET A 55 -6.55 5.93 3.94
C MET A 55 -6.77 7.10 4.90
N ARG A 56 -8.00 7.27 5.44
CA ARG A 56 -8.30 8.34 6.40
C ARG A 56 -7.58 8.12 7.73
N GLU A 57 -7.59 6.89 8.25
CA GLU A 57 -6.99 6.58 9.55
C GLU A 57 -5.46 6.50 9.49
N ALA A 58 -4.91 6.01 8.38
CA ALA A 58 -3.47 5.92 8.16
C ALA A 58 -2.83 7.28 7.82
N ALA A 59 -3.62 8.31 7.44
CA ALA A 59 -3.09 9.61 7.03
C ALA A 59 -2.18 10.24 8.08
N ALA A 60 -2.55 10.16 9.36
CA ALA A 60 -1.72 10.67 10.45
C ALA A 60 -0.40 9.90 10.59
N CYS A 61 -0.42 8.58 10.40
CA CYS A 61 0.80 7.75 10.44
C CYS A 61 1.75 8.09 9.30
N VAL A 62 1.20 8.30 8.09
CA VAL A 62 1.97 8.68 6.90
C VAL A 62 2.65 10.05 7.11
N SER A 63 1.89 11.04 7.57
CA SER A 63 2.46 12.38 7.82
C SER A 63 3.45 12.40 8.97
N ALA A 64 3.28 11.56 9.99
CA ALA A 64 4.18 11.49 11.15
C ALA A 64 5.61 11.09 10.76
N VAL A 65 5.78 10.23 9.75
CA VAL A 65 7.09 9.80 9.23
C VAL A 65 7.59 10.66 8.06
N GLY A 66 6.95 11.80 7.79
CA GLY A 66 7.31 12.71 6.70
C GLY A 66 6.98 12.17 5.31
N ALA A 67 6.13 11.14 5.20
CA ALA A 67 5.71 10.60 3.92
C ALA A 67 4.53 11.37 3.33
N GLU A 68 4.40 11.31 1.99
CA GLU A 68 3.38 12.03 1.24
C GLU A 68 2.78 11.16 0.12
N VAL A 69 1.47 11.29 -0.10
CA VAL A 69 0.81 10.74 -1.29
C VAL A 69 1.05 11.70 -2.44
N ILE A 70 1.98 11.37 -3.34
CA ILE A 70 2.35 12.24 -4.46
C ILE A 70 1.44 12.07 -5.68
N TRP A 71 0.75 10.93 -5.78
CA TRP A 71 -0.18 10.66 -6.88
C TRP A 71 -1.19 9.58 -6.49
N SER A 72 -2.44 9.72 -6.94
CA SER A 72 -3.50 8.73 -6.76
C SER A 72 -4.47 8.79 -7.93
N GLY A 73 -4.85 7.64 -8.49
CA GLY A 73 -5.72 7.60 -9.65
C GLY A 73 -6.51 6.30 -9.77
N ARG A 74 -7.74 6.41 -10.28
CA ARG A 74 -8.52 5.25 -10.70
C ARG A 74 -7.89 4.65 -11.95
N SER A 75 -7.69 3.33 -11.94
CA SER A 75 -7.26 2.58 -13.11
C SER A 75 -8.43 2.33 -14.06
N VAL A 76 -8.19 2.48 -15.36
CA VAL A 76 -9.20 2.28 -16.42
C VAL A 76 -8.97 0.98 -17.18
N GLY A 77 -7.72 0.53 -17.28
CA GLY A 77 -7.35 -0.73 -17.92
C GLY A 77 -5.84 -0.85 -18.07
N SER A 78 -5.38 -2.07 -18.34
CA SER A 78 -3.99 -2.40 -18.61
C SER A 78 -3.78 -2.49 -20.13
N LEU A 79 -2.83 -1.73 -20.68
CA LEU A 79 -2.47 -1.80 -22.11
C LEU A 79 -1.48 -2.94 -22.40
N ILE A 80 -0.57 -3.21 -21.46
CA ILE A 80 0.45 -4.27 -21.53
C ILE A 80 0.51 -4.91 -20.15
N ALA A 81 -0.18 -6.04 -19.98
CA ALA A 81 -0.17 -6.84 -18.77
C ALA A 81 -0.66 -8.27 -19.09
N PRO A 82 -0.39 -9.26 -18.23
CA PRO A 82 -1.07 -10.55 -18.27
C PRO A 82 -2.61 -10.39 -18.29
N PRO A 83 -3.36 -11.27 -18.98
CA PRO A 83 -4.82 -11.15 -19.10
C PRO A 83 -5.59 -11.12 -17.76
N ASP A 84 -5.01 -11.71 -16.71
CA ASP A 84 -5.58 -11.81 -15.37
C ASP A 84 -5.20 -10.62 -14.45
N GLU A 85 -4.29 -9.76 -14.91
CA GLU A 85 -3.78 -8.63 -14.14
C GLU A 85 -4.57 -7.34 -14.43
N SER A 86 -5.41 -6.97 -13.46
CA SER A 86 -6.25 -5.78 -13.50
C SER A 86 -6.23 -5.05 -12.17
N TRP A 87 -6.22 -3.72 -12.22
CA TRP A 87 -6.15 -2.85 -11.05
C TRP A 87 -7.35 -1.90 -11.02
N ASP A 88 -7.82 -1.56 -9.83
CA ASP A 88 -8.89 -0.58 -9.59
C ASP A 88 -8.35 0.81 -9.28
N GLN A 89 -7.19 0.87 -8.64
CA GLN A 89 -6.54 2.10 -8.21
C GLN A 89 -5.02 1.94 -8.23
N VAL A 90 -4.33 3.01 -8.59
CA VAL A 90 -2.89 3.17 -8.41
C VAL A 90 -2.64 4.30 -7.43
N LEU A 91 -1.61 4.16 -6.60
CA LEU A 91 -1.21 5.14 -5.59
C LEU A 91 0.32 5.18 -5.51
N LEU A 92 0.89 6.39 -5.45
CA LEU A 92 2.31 6.61 -5.18
C LEU A 92 2.47 7.31 -3.84
N VAL A 93 3.25 6.71 -2.95
CA VAL A 93 3.58 7.29 -1.65
C VAL A 93 5.09 7.48 -1.57
N ARG A 94 5.55 8.72 -1.40
CA ARG A 94 6.97 9.04 -1.21
C ARG A 94 7.28 9.05 0.28
N TYR A 95 8.29 8.29 0.67
CA TYR A 95 8.89 8.31 2.00
C TYR A 95 10.25 9.02 1.92
N PRO A 96 10.66 9.76 2.97
CA PRO A 96 11.96 10.41 2.99
C PRO A 96 13.13 9.41 3.03
N SER A 97 12.89 8.20 3.53
CA SER A 97 13.83 7.08 3.52
C SER A 97 13.09 5.75 3.65
N ILE A 98 13.81 4.64 3.42
CA ILE A 98 13.27 3.30 3.71
C ILE A 98 13.06 3.08 5.22
N ASP A 99 13.88 3.70 6.07
CA ASP A 99 13.75 3.62 7.52
C ASP A 99 12.45 4.30 7.99
N ALA A 100 12.04 5.40 7.35
CA ALA A 100 10.75 6.05 7.63
C ALA A 100 9.54 5.17 7.25
N PHE A 101 9.67 4.39 6.18
CA PHE A 101 8.66 3.38 5.85
C PHE A 101 8.59 2.28 6.93
N MET A 102 9.75 1.84 7.43
CA MET A 102 9.82 0.83 8.51
C MET A 102 9.20 1.33 9.80
N GLU A 103 9.56 2.55 10.23
CA GLU A 103 8.99 3.20 11.41
C GLU A 103 7.46 3.25 11.33
N MET A 104 6.91 3.59 10.16
CA MET A 104 5.48 3.63 9.94
C MET A 104 4.84 2.25 10.15
N ILE A 105 5.35 1.20 9.50
CA ILE A 105 4.72 -0.13 9.57
C ILE A 105 4.89 -0.81 10.94
N GLU A 106 5.91 -0.41 11.70
CA GLU A 106 6.15 -0.92 13.05
C GLU A 106 5.31 -0.22 14.12
N SER A 107 4.81 0.99 13.85
CA SER A 107 3.99 1.76 14.78
C SER A 107 2.71 1.03 15.20
N SER A 108 2.33 1.22 16.46
CA SER A 108 1.13 0.58 17.03
C SER A 108 -0.16 1.09 16.37
N GLU A 109 -0.14 2.36 16.01
CA GLU A 109 -1.18 3.10 15.33
C GLU A 109 -1.41 2.52 13.94
N TYR A 110 -0.35 2.32 13.15
CA TYR A 110 -0.46 1.71 11.83
C TYR A 110 -0.95 0.26 11.91
N LYS A 111 -0.43 -0.53 12.85
CA LYS A 111 -0.88 -1.92 13.10
C LYS A 111 -2.37 -1.98 13.46
N GLY A 112 -2.91 -0.96 14.12
CA GLY A 112 -4.34 -0.85 14.44
C GLY A 112 -5.24 -0.62 13.22
N VAL A 113 -4.73 0.06 12.18
CA VAL A 113 -5.52 0.49 11.01
C VAL A 113 -5.32 -0.39 9.77
N VAL A 114 -4.18 -1.11 9.68
CA VAL A 114 -3.84 -1.94 8.51
C VAL A 114 -4.87 -3.04 8.22
N LYS A 115 -5.63 -3.46 9.23
CA LYS A 115 -6.78 -4.39 9.08
C LYS A 115 -7.76 -3.94 8.00
N HIS A 116 -8.00 -2.64 7.86
CA HIS A 116 -8.90 -2.08 6.85
C HIS A 116 -8.36 -2.27 5.44
N ARG A 117 -7.03 -2.13 5.25
CA ARG A 117 -6.35 -2.44 3.98
C ARG A 117 -6.45 -3.92 3.65
N THR A 118 -6.17 -4.78 4.62
CA THR A 118 -6.23 -6.25 4.44
C THR A 118 -7.63 -6.71 4.06
N ALA A 119 -8.66 -6.20 4.75
CA ALA A 119 -10.06 -6.50 4.46
C ALA A 119 -10.51 -5.99 3.09
N ALA A 120 -9.94 -4.89 2.60
CA ALA A 120 -10.34 -4.25 1.36
C ALA A 120 -9.86 -4.96 0.08
N LEU A 121 -8.67 -5.56 0.12
CA LEU A 121 -7.94 -5.96 -1.09
C LEU A 121 -8.10 -7.46 -1.39
N CYS A 122 -8.32 -7.77 -2.67
CA CYS A 122 -8.23 -9.14 -3.17
C CYS A 122 -6.86 -9.44 -3.78
N ASP A 123 -6.19 -8.43 -4.36
CA ASP A 123 -4.81 -8.51 -4.82
C ASP A 123 -4.15 -7.13 -4.76
N SER A 124 -2.82 -7.10 -4.65
CA SER A 124 -2.06 -5.86 -4.68
C SER A 124 -0.62 -6.06 -5.16
N ARG A 125 0.01 -4.98 -5.63
CA ARG A 125 1.47 -4.87 -5.72
C ARG A 125 1.92 -3.69 -4.89
N LEU A 126 3.00 -3.88 -4.15
CA LEU A 126 3.75 -2.83 -3.48
C LEU A 126 5.18 -2.92 -3.98
N VAL A 127 5.63 -1.91 -4.71
CA VAL A 127 6.95 -1.89 -5.34
C VAL A 127 7.70 -0.68 -4.82
N ALA A 128 8.86 -0.91 -4.20
CA ALA A 128 9.77 0.15 -3.79
C ALA A 128 10.56 0.62 -5.02
N ASN A 129 10.65 1.94 -5.21
CA ASN A 129 11.36 2.55 -6.32
C ASN A 129 12.26 3.66 -5.79
N LEU A 130 13.42 3.82 -6.42
CA LEU A 130 14.31 4.95 -6.20
C LEU A 130 13.99 6.05 -7.21
N GLU A 131 14.16 7.29 -6.79
CA GLU A 131 14.00 8.43 -7.69
C GLU A 131 15.30 8.69 -8.44
N GLU A 132 15.26 8.56 -9.77
CA GLU A 132 16.37 8.97 -10.62
C GLU A 132 16.32 10.49 -10.87
N PRO A 133 17.46 11.19 -10.84
CA PRO A 133 17.54 12.57 -11.31
C PRO A 133 17.07 12.66 -12.76
N ARG A 134 16.30 13.71 -13.08
CA ARG A 134 15.89 14.02 -14.45
C ARG A 134 16.95 14.78 -15.22
#